data_AF-A0A370FXW7-F1
#
_entry.id   AF-A0A370FXW7-F1
#
_cell.length_a   1.000
_cell.length_b   1.000
_cell.length_c   1.000
_cell.angle_alpha   90.00
_cell.angle_beta   90.00
_cell.angle_gamma   90.00
#
_symmetry.space_group_name_H-M   'P 1'
#
loop_
_entity.id
_entity.type
_entity.pdbx_description
1 polymer ?
#
loop_
_entity_poly.entity_id
_entity_poly.type
_entity_poly.pdbx_seq_one_letter_code
_entity_poly.pdbx_strand_id
1 'polypeptide(L)'
;MILGVVICALALTLAMPLRTYLTQRSEADRLASEQRDLEQQLDDLQRQKEQIEDPAWVATQGRERLGLVRPGETPYKVQLPGDYKPPEKDAPPPPPSTGAWHSDLWQRLTEPPPSVEPEPESPPAAPVVPAPAPEEPGVPTG
;
A
#
# COMPACT_ATOMS: atom_id res chain seq x y z
N MET A 1 34.39 -28.63 67.73
CA MET A 1 34.54 -29.13 66.35
C MET A 1 33.21 -29.58 65.74
N ILE A 2 32.49 -30.52 66.36
CA ILE A 2 31.21 -31.06 65.83
C ILE A 2 30.14 -29.98 65.61
N LEU A 3 29.95 -29.05 66.56
CA LEU A 3 28.98 -27.95 66.42
C LEU A 3 29.25 -27.07 65.18
N GLY A 4 30.53 -26.78 64.90
CA GLY A 4 30.92 -25.97 63.74
C GLY A 4 30.64 -26.67 62.42
N VAL A 5 30.88 -27.99 62.36
CA VAL A 5 30.57 -28.80 61.16
C VAL A 5 29.06 -28.83 60.89
N VAL A 6 28.24 -28.95 61.94
CA VAL A 6 26.77 -28.95 61.82
C VAL A 6 26.25 -27.61 61.30
N ILE A 7 26.77 -26.48 61.79
CA ILE A 7 26.40 -25.14 61.31
C ILE A 7 26.81 -24.95 59.84
N CYS A 8 28.02 -25.37 59.46
CA CYS A 8 28.46 -25.31 58.07
C CYS A 8 27.60 -26.20 57.14
N ALA A 9 27.23 -27.40 57.58
CA ALA A 9 26.36 -28.29 56.81
C ALA A 9 24.97 -27.65 56.59
N LEU A 10 24.35 -27.10 57.64
CA LEU A 10 23.09 -26.36 57.55
C LEU A 10 23.19 -25.15 56.60
N ALA A 11 24.25 -24.35 56.72
CA ALA A 11 24.47 -23.20 55.85
C ALA A 11 24.58 -23.62 54.37
N LEU A 12 25.31 -24.70 54.06
CA LEU A 12 25.44 -25.22 52.70
C LEU A 12 24.13 -25.81 52.16
N THR A 13 23.35 -26.49 53.01
CA THR A 13 22.02 -27.00 52.63
C THR A 13 21.04 -25.86 52.31
N LEU A 14 21.13 -24.74 53.03
CA LEU A 14 20.26 -23.57 52.82
C LEU A 14 20.79 -22.55 51.79
N ALA A 15 22.08 -22.60 51.44
CA ALA A 15 22.69 -21.69 50.48
C ALA A 15 22.09 -21.81 49.07
N MET A 16 21.80 -23.04 48.62
CA MET A 16 21.14 -23.29 47.34
C MET A 16 19.69 -22.77 47.30
N PRO A 17 18.81 -23.16 48.25
CA PRO A 17 17.42 -22.68 48.32
C PRO A 17 17.29 -21.16 48.39
N LEU A 18 18.16 -20.49 49.15
CA LEU A 18 18.11 -19.04 49.32
C LEU A 18 18.36 -18.30 48.01
N ARG A 19 19.33 -18.78 47.21
CA ARG A 19 19.61 -18.23 45.88
C ARG A 19 18.41 -18.39 44.94
N THR A 20 17.77 -19.56 44.94
CA THR A 20 16.61 -19.85 44.08
C THR A 20 15.40 -19.01 44.46
N TYR A 21 15.16 -18.80 45.75
CA TYR A 21 14.05 -17.96 46.23
C TYR A 21 14.18 -16.49 45.80
N LEU A 22 15.40 -15.95 45.81
CA LEU A 22 15.67 -14.59 45.33
C LEU A 22 15.47 -14.47 43.81
N THR A 23 15.86 -15.48 43.02
CA THR A 23 15.63 -15.49 41.57
C THR A 23 14.15 -15.57 41.22
N GLN A 24 13.37 -16.40 41.92
CA GLN A 24 11.92 -16.53 41.70
C GLN A 24 11.17 -15.20 41.91
N ARG A 25 11.60 -14.39 42.88
CA ARG A 25 11.02 -13.06 43.11
C ARG A 25 11.25 -12.12 41.92
N SER A 26 12.47 -12.12 41.38
CA SER A 26 12.83 -11.27 40.23
C SER A 26 12.14 -11.68 38.93
N GLU A 27 11.86 -12.97 38.75
CA GLU A 27 11.10 -13.47 37.59
C GLU A 27 9.64 -13.00 37.63
N ALA A 28 9.01 -13.02 38.80
CA ALA A 28 7.64 -12.52 38.96
C ALA A 28 7.53 -11.01 38.69
N ASP A 29 8.48 -10.22 39.21
CA ASP A 29 8.52 -8.77 38.97
C ASP A 29 8.76 -8.46 37.48
N ARG A 30 9.63 -9.23 36.81
CA ARG A 30 9.91 -9.10 35.38
C ARG A 30 8.69 -9.45 34.51
N LEU A 31 7.99 -10.54 34.82
CA LEU A 31 6.78 -10.91 34.08
C LEU A 31 5.68 -9.86 34.26
N ALA A 32 5.55 -9.29 35.47
CA ALA A 32 4.60 -8.21 35.72
C ALA A 32 4.95 -6.92 34.97
N SER A 33 6.24 -6.58 34.81
CA SER A 33 6.63 -5.44 33.96
C SER A 33 6.38 -5.72 32.49
N GLU A 34 6.72 -6.91 31.99
CA GLU A 34 6.48 -7.30 30.59
C GLU A 34 4.98 -7.25 30.26
N GLN A 35 4.11 -7.72 31.16
CA GLN A 35 2.66 -7.61 30.99
C GLN A 35 2.21 -6.16 30.81
N ARG A 36 2.65 -5.25 31.70
CA ARG A 36 2.28 -3.83 31.61
C ARG A 36 2.77 -3.18 30.32
N ASP A 37 3.98 -3.51 29.90
CA ASP A 37 4.56 -2.98 28.66
C ASP A 37 3.77 -3.47 27.43
N LEU A 38 3.33 -4.73 27.45
CA LEU A 38 2.47 -5.27 26.38
C LEU A 38 1.08 -4.63 26.37
N GLU A 39 0.47 -4.43 27.54
CA GLU A 39 -0.83 -3.76 27.67
C GLU A 39 -0.75 -2.32 27.14
N GLN A 40 0.31 -1.58 27.46
CA GLN A 40 0.53 -0.23 26.93
C GLN A 40 0.68 -0.22 25.41
N GLN A 41 1.44 -1.15 24.84
CA GLN A 41 1.59 -1.27 23.40
C GLN A 41 0.26 -1.57 22.70
N LEU A 42 -0.58 -2.41 23.32
CA LEU A 42 -1.90 -2.73 22.80
C LEU A 42 -2.78 -1.47 22.79
N ASP A 43 -2.82 -0.72 23.88
CA ASP A 43 -3.59 0.53 23.98
C ASP A 43 -3.12 1.59 22.98
N ASP A 44 -1.81 1.71 22.75
CA ASP A 44 -1.24 2.62 21.75
C ASP A 44 -1.62 2.19 20.33
N LEU A 45 -1.58 0.90 20.04
CA LEU A 45 -1.89 0.36 18.72
C LEU A 45 -3.40 0.45 18.42
N GLN A 46 -4.23 0.21 19.43
CA GLN A 46 -5.69 0.37 19.36
C GLN A 46 -6.05 1.82 19.03
N ARG A 47 -5.44 2.80 19.74
CA ARG A 47 -5.64 4.23 19.45
C ARG A 47 -5.22 4.62 18.04
N GLN A 48 -4.08 4.13 17.56
CA GLN A 48 -3.64 4.38 16.19
C GLN A 48 -4.60 3.78 15.16
N LYS A 49 -5.11 2.57 15.42
CA LYS A 49 -6.11 1.94 14.56
C LYS A 49 -7.39 2.77 14.50
N GLU A 50 -7.93 3.20 15.64
CA GLU A 50 -9.12 4.04 15.71
C GLU A 50 -8.93 5.36 14.93
N GLN A 51 -7.74 5.96 15.00
CA GLN A 51 -7.43 7.18 14.27
C GLN A 51 -7.39 6.97 12.74
N ILE A 52 -6.92 5.81 12.28
CA ILE A 52 -6.86 5.47 10.84
C ILE A 52 -8.24 5.04 10.30
N GLU A 53 -9.08 4.42 11.14
CA GLU A 53 -10.41 3.93 10.75
C GLU A 53 -11.45 5.04 10.58
N ASP A 54 -11.17 6.28 10.99
CA ASP A 54 -12.08 7.41 10.79
C ASP A 54 -12.27 7.69 9.28
N PRO A 55 -13.49 7.46 8.73
CA PRO A 55 -13.76 7.65 7.30
C PRO A 55 -13.60 9.11 6.86
N ALA A 56 -13.73 10.09 7.77
CA ALA A 56 -13.49 11.50 7.45
C ALA A 56 -12.00 11.78 7.22
N TRP A 57 -11.12 11.15 8.00
CA TRP A 57 -9.67 11.28 7.85
C TRP A 57 -9.19 10.67 6.53
N VAL A 58 -9.65 9.46 6.21
CA VAL A 58 -9.31 8.77 4.95
C VAL A 58 -9.84 9.55 3.73
N ALA A 59 -11.07 10.09 3.80
CA ALA A 59 -11.62 10.87 2.70
C ALA A 59 -10.84 12.17 2.45
N THR A 60 -10.33 12.81 3.51
CA THR A 60 -9.51 14.03 3.41
C THR A 60 -8.15 13.71 2.79
N GLN A 61 -7.45 12.70 3.30
CA GLN A 61 -6.15 12.29 2.76
C GLN A 61 -6.25 11.77 1.31
N GLY A 62 -7.32 11.05 0.98
CA GLY A 62 -7.60 10.60 -0.39
C GLY A 62 -7.81 11.77 -1.36
N ARG A 63 -8.51 12.82 -0.93
CA ARG A 63 -8.71 14.04 -1.73
C ARG A 63 -7.41 14.80 -1.93
N GLU A 64 -6.64 15.03 -0.87
CA GLU A 64 -5.40 15.82 -0.90
C GLU A 64 -4.29 15.14 -1.69
N ARG A 65 -4.06 13.84 -1.46
CA ARG A 65 -2.90 13.12 -2.02
C ARG A 65 -3.19 12.45 -3.35
N LEU A 66 -4.42 11.97 -3.54
CA LEU A 66 -4.78 11.12 -4.68
C LEU A 66 -5.86 11.76 -5.57
N GLY A 67 -6.42 12.90 -5.17
CA GLY A 67 -7.53 13.53 -5.89
C GLY A 67 -8.79 12.65 -5.94
N LEU A 68 -8.98 11.74 -4.99
CA LEU A 68 -10.16 10.88 -4.94
C LEU A 68 -11.44 11.72 -4.76
N VAL A 69 -12.45 11.41 -5.56
CA VAL A 69 -13.79 12.02 -5.49
C VAL A 69 -14.80 11.00 -5.00
N ARG A 70 -15.92 11.45 -4.43
CA ARG A 70 -17.00 10.51 -4.06
C ARG A 70 -17.64 9.91 -5.32
N PRO A 71 -18.23 8.70 -5.23
CA PRO A 71 -19.00 8.14 -6.33
C PRO A 71 -20.10 9.12 -6.77
N GLY A 72 -20.01 9.62 -8.01
CA GLY A 72 -20.94 10.62 -8.56
C GLY A 72 -20.44 12.08 -8.57
N GLU A 73 -19.29 12.40 -7.96
CA GLU A 73 -18.64 13.72 -8.09
C GLU A 73 -17.73 13.75 -9.34
N THR A 74 -17.81 14.81 -10.17
CA THR A 74 -16.93 14.98 -11.35
C THR A 74 -15.64 15.73 -10.95
N PRO A 75 -14.44 15.13 -11.12
CA PRO A 75 -13.19 15.79 -10.78
C PRO A 75 -12.87 16.92 -11.77
N TYR A 76 -12.71 18.15 -11.27
CA TYR A 76 -12.19 19.26 -12.06
C TYR A 76 -10.67 19.36 -11.87
N LYS A 77 -9.92 19.18 -12.96
CA LYS A 77 -8.48 19.49 -12.98
C LYS A 77 -8.30 20.81 -13.74
N VAL A 78 -7.66 21.78 -13.10
CA VAL A 78 -7.33 23.06 -13.73
C VAL A 78 -6.23 22.82 -14.76
N GLN A 79 -6.57 22.94 -16.04
CA GLN A 79 -5.61 22.84 -17.13
C GLN A 79 -5.06 24.24 -17.41
N LEU A 80 -3.74 24.41 -17.35
CA LEU A 80 -3.11 25.65 -17.79
C LEU A 80 -3.09 25.69 -19.33
N PRO A 81 -3.09 26.89 -19.94
CA PRO A 81 -3.02 27.02 -21.39
C PRO A 81 -1.74 26.37 -21.94
N GLY A 82 -1.88 25.26 -22.67
CA GLY A 82 -0.79 24.45 -23.21
C GLY A 82 -0.86 22.96 -22.83
N ASP A 83 -1.54 22.60 -21.74
CA ASP A 83 -1.59 21.24 -21.19
C ASP A 83 -2.88 20.45 -21.56
N TYR A 84 -3.59 20.87 -22.60
CA TYR A 84 -4.84 20.21 -23.00
C TYR A 84 -4.54 18.84 -23.61
N LYS A 85 -4.90 17.78 -22.88
CA LYS A 85 -4.89 16.40 -23.38
C LYS A 85 -6.34 15.89 -23.53
N PRO A 86 -6.76 15.43 -24.72
CA PRO A 86 -8.09 14.85 -24.91
C PRO A 86 -8.31 13.64 -23.99
N PRO A 87 -9.52 13.43 -23.46
CA PRO A 87 -9.83 12.23 -22.67
C PRO A 87 -9.69 10.97 -23.52
N GLU A 88 -8.93 9.99 -23.03
CA GLU A 88 -8.69 8.71 -23.69
C GLU A 88 -9.97 7.87 -23.57
N LYS A 89 -10.74 7.84 -24.66
CA LYS A 89 -12.09 7.27 -24.72
C LYS A 89 -12.10 5.73 -24.76
N ASP A 90 -10.95 5.12 -25.01
CA ASP A 90 -10.80 3.68 -25.29
C ASP A 90 -10.04 2.91 -24.20
N ALA A 91 -10.12 3.37 -22.95
CA ALA A 91 -9.58 2.58 -21.83
C ALA A 91 -10.31 1.22 -21.76
N PRO A 92 -9.58 0.09 -21.81
CA PRO A 92 -10.18 -1.23 -21.67
C PRO A 92 -10.97 -1.33 -20.35
N PRO A 93 -12.10 -2.05 -20.33
CA PRO A 93 -12.87 -2.26 -19.11
C PRO A 93 -11.95 -2.83 -18.02
N PRO A 94 -12.07 -2.35 -16.76
CA PRO A 94 -11.23 -2.83 -15.68
C PRO A 94 -11.39 -4.34 -15.52
N PRO A 95 -10.31 -5.07 -15.19
CA PRO A 95 -10.37 -6.51 -14.99
C PRO A 95 -11.35 -6.87 -13.87
N PRO A 96 -11.92 -8.08 -13.88
CA PRO A 96 -12.83 -8.52 -12.83
C PRO A 96 -12.14 -8.46 -11.46
N SER A 97 -12.76 -7.74 -10.51
CA SER A 97 -12.29 -7.69 -9.13
C SER A 97 -12.66 -8.96 -8.39
N THR A 98 -11.72 -9.48 -7.61
CA THR A 98 -11.92 -10.63 -6.71
C THR A 98 -12.77 -10.26 -5.47
N GLY A 99 -13.18 -8.99 -5.35
CA GLY A 99 -13.97 -8.46 -4.23
C GLY A 99 -13.12 -7.96 -3.05
N ALA A 100 -11.86 -8.38 -2.96
CA ALA A 100 -10.90 -7.86 -1.99
C ALA A 100 -9.78 -7.10 -2.71
N TRP A 101 -9.71 -5.78 -2.49
CA TRP A 101 -8.75 -4.89 -3.16
C TRP A 101 -7.29 -5.34 -3.01
N HIS A 102 -6.95 -5.95 -1.88
CA HIS A 102 -5.61 -6.44 -1.58
C HIS A 102 -5.24 -7.63 -2.49
N SER A 103 -6.19 -8.54 -2.77
CA SER A 103 -5.99 -9.65 -3.69
C SER A 103 -5.77 -9.15 -5.12
N ASP A 104 -6.55 -8.16 -5.55
CA ASP A 104 -6.41 -7.55 -6.88
C ASP A 104 -5.06 -6.83 -7.03
N LEU A 105 -4.56 -6.21 -5.95
CA LEU A 105 -3.23 -5.59 -5.92
C LEU A 105 -2.12 -6.64 -6.02
N TRP A 106 -2.17 -7.72 -5.25
CA TRP A 106 -1.18 -8.80 -5.32
C TRP A 106 -1.16 -9.48 -6.68
N GLN A 107 -2.34 -9.70 -7.27
CA GLN A 107 -2.44 -10.23 -8.63
C GLN A 107 -1.73 -9.30 -9.61
N ARG A 108 -2.01 -7.98 -9.57
CA ARG A 108 -1.35 -7.01 -10.45
C ARG A 108 0.16 -6.91 -10.27
N LEU A 109 0.67 -7.12 -9.05
CA LEU A 109 2.11 -7.13 -8.78
C LEU A 109 2.80 -8.41 -9.27
N THR A 110 2.05 -9.51 -9.35
CA THR A 110 2.56 -10.83 -9.72
C THR A 110 2.34 -11.14 -11.20
N GLU A 111 1.33 -10.53 -11.80
CA GLU A 111 1.02 -10.65 -13.21
C GLU A 111 2.10 -9.89 -14.00
N PRO A 112 2.89 -10.58 -14.84
CA PRO A 112 3.86 -9.89 -15.68
C PRO A 112 3.11 -8.85 -16.52
N PRO A 113 3.68 -7.64 -16.73
CA PRO A 113 3.05 -6.68 -17.61
C PRO A 113 2.77 -7.41 -18.93
N PRO A 114 1.59 -7.20 -19.55
CA PRO A 114 1.33 -7.81 -20.84
C PRO A 114 2.51 -7.45 -21.71
N SER A 115 3.23 -8.47 -22.21
CA SER A 115 4.22 -8.24 -23.24
C SER A 115 3.47 -7.48 -24.32
N VAL A 116 3.78 -6.20 -24.44
CA VAL A 116 3.45 -5.45 -25.63
C VAL A 116 4.34 -6.09 -26.69
N GLU A 117 3.86 -7.20 -27.25
CA GLU A 117 4.35 -7.67 -28.52
C GLU A 117 4.13 -6.47 -29.43
N PRO A 118 5.19 -5.86 -29.98
CA PRO A 118 5.00 -4.77 -30.91
C PRO A 118 4.18 -5.36 -32.04
N GLU A 119 2.90 -4.97 -32.09
CA GLU A 119 2.06 -5.18 -33.25
C GLU A 119 2.92 -4.69 -34.40
N PRO A 120 3.28 -5.56 -35.38
CA PRO A 120 4.13 -5.14 -36.46
C PRO A 120 3.44 -3.93 -37.09
N GLU A 121 4.06 -2.76 -36.93
CA GLU A 121 3.63 -1.52 -37.54
C GLU A 121 3.33 -1.85 -38.98
N SER A 122 2.04 -1.94 -39.30
CA SER A 122 1.62 -2.01 -40.69
C SER A 122 2.11 -0.69 -41.28
N PRO A 123 3.06 -0.72 -42.24
CA PRO A 123 3.68 0.48 -42.74
C PRO A 123 2.60 1.45 -43.21
N PRO A 124 2.78 2.77 -42.98
CA PRO A 124 1.76 3.75 -43.33
C PRO A 124 1.41 3.57 -44.82
N ALA A 125 0.13 3.30 -45.08
CA ALA A 125 -0.41 3.31 -46.42
C ALA A 125 0.01 4.64 -47.06
N ALA A 126 0.82 4.55 -48.12
CA ALA A 126 1.26 5.70 -48.88
C ALA A 126 0.04 6.58 -49.23
N PRO A 127 0.18 7.92 -49.22
CA PRO A 127 -0.91 8.80 -49.61
C PRO A 127 -1.34 8.44 -51.03
N VAL A 128 -2.57 7.93 -51.17
CA VAL A 128 -3.21 7.74 -52.47
C VAL A 128 -3.44 9.13 -53.04
N VAL A 129 -2.57 9.54 -53.95
CA VAL A 129 -2.74 10.75 -54.75
C VAL A 129 -4.02 10.55 -55.56
N PRO A 130 -5.04 11.41 -55.44
CA PRO A 130 -6.21 11.33 -56.29
C PRO A 130 -5.77 11.55 -57.74
N ALA A 131 -6.18 10.66 -58.65
CA ALA A 131 -5.97 10.83 -60.09
C ALA A 131 -6.52 12.20 -60.54
N PRO A 132 -5.81 12.92 -61.43
CA PRO A 132 -6.30 14.21 -61.92
C PRO A 132 -7.61 13.99 -62.71
N ALA A 133 -8.65 14.73 -62.32
CA ALA A 133 -9.90 14.82 -63.07
C ALA A 133 -9.64 15.48 -64.45
N PRO A 134 -10.45 15.17 -65.49
CA PRO A 134 -10.25 15.71 -66.83
C PRO A 134 -10.45 17.24 -66.84
N GLU A 135 -9.50 17.95 -67.45
CA GLU A 135 -9.59 19.40 -67.68
C GLU A 135 -10.77 19.71 -68.62
N GLU A 136 -11.75 20.48 -68.14
CA GLU A 136 -12.74 21.14 -69.00
C GLU A 136 -12.18 22.48 -69.52
N PRO A 137 -12.29 22.81 -70.83
CA PRO A 137 -11.66 23.97 -71.41
C PRO A 137 -12.49 25.25 -71.19
N GLY A 138 -11.94 26.19 -70.40
CA GLY A 138 -12.52 27.52 -70.14
C GLY A 138 -11.70 28.66 -70.77
N VAL A 139 -12.03 28.93 -72.03
CA VAL A 139 -11.99 30.19 -72.83
C VAL A 139 -11.20 31.42 -72.28
N PRO A 140 -10.36 32.07 -73.12
CA PRO A 140 -9.57 33.25 -72.74
C PRO A 140 -10.37 34.56 -72.94
N THR A 141 -10.05 35.61 -72.18
CA THR A 141 -10.14 37.07 -72.50
C THR A 141 -9.71 37.82 -71.22
N GLY A 142 -8.80 38.77 -71.18
CA GLY A 142 -7.97 39.48 -72.15
C GLY A 142 -7.07 40.46 -71.38
#